data_AF-A0A952BAR9-F1
#
_entry.id   AF-A0A952BAR9-F1
#
_cell.length_a   1.000
_cell.length_b   1.000
_cell.length_c   1.000
_cell.angle_alpha   90.00
_cell.angle_beta   90.00
_cell.angle_gamma   90.00
#
_symmetry.space_group_name_H-M   'P 1'
#
loop_
_entity.id
_entity.type
_entity.pdbx_description
1 polymer ?
#
loop_
_entity_poly.entity_id
_entity_poly.type
_entity_poly.pdbx_seq_one_letter_code
_entity_poly.pdbx_strand_id
1 'polypeptide(L)'
;MILYRVHFKWKNKDIQLTAKSLDLTHPYFVSIKDLVFTNEKNIIINPSEEDIYKTFSNSKQLMIPFQTVSLIEEVDDTDSGKIRSFTIAK
;
A
#
# COMPACT_ATOMS: atom_id res chain seq x y z
N MET A 1 -3.98 8.59 13.56
CA MET A 1 -3.89 7.13 13.66
C MET A 1 -2.69 6.71 12.82
N ILE A 2 -1.88 5.75 13.27
CA ILE A 2 -0.73 5.29 12.47
C ILE A 2 -1.26 4.32 11.40
N LEU A 3 -0.85 4.53 10.15
CA LEU A 3 -1.09 3.65 9.02
C LEU A 3 0.23 3.22 8.41
N TYR A 4 0.25 2.03 7.82
CA TYR A 4 1.39 1.50 7.12
C TYR A 4 1.09 1.46 5.63
N ARG A 5 1.94 2.09 4.83
CA ARG A 5 1.85 2.05 3.37
C ARG A 5 2.96 1.15 2.84
N VAL A 6 2.57 0.06 2.19
CA VAL A 6 3.48 -0.96 1.66
C VAL A 6 3.49 -0.88 0.14
N HIS A 7 4.68 -0.69 -0.41
CA HIS A 7 4.95 -0.69 -1.84
C HIS A 7 5.58 -2.03 -2.21
N PHE A 8 4.98 -2.71 -3.18
CA PHE A 8 5.46 -4.03 -3.59
C PHE A 8 5.15 -4.30 -5.07
N LYS A 9 5.90 -5.24 -5.65
CA LYS A 9 5.70 -5.67 -7.03
C LYS A 9 4.76 -6.86 -7.11
N TRP A 10 3.75 -6.77 -7.98
CA TRP A 10 2.83 -7.88 -8.27
C TRP A 10 2.54 -7.94 -9.77
N LYS A 11 2.75 -9.11 -10.38
CA LYS A 11 2.55 -9.32 -11.83
C LYS A 11 3.24 -8.23 -12.69
N ASN A 12 4.47 -7.87 -12.33
CA ASN A 12 5.26 -6.81 -12.94
C ASN A 12 4.69 -5.38 -12.84
N LYS A 13 3.67 -5.16 -12.00
CA LYS A 13 3.15 -3.83 -11.66
C LYS A 13 3.60 -3.45 -10.25
N ASP A 14 3.96 -2.20 -10.08
CA ASP A 14 4.18 -1.61 -8.76
C ASP A 14 2.82 -1.29 -8.13
N ILE A 15 2.59 -1.81 -6.93
CA ILE A 15 1.35 -1.66 -6.18
C ILE A 15 1.68 -1.00 -4.85
N GLN A 16 0.77 -0.12 -4.42
CA GLN A 16 0.78 0.49 -3.11
C GLN A 16 -0.50 0.10 -2.37
N LEU A 17 -0.37 -0.44 -1.16
CA LEU A 17 -1.51 -0.72 -0.27
C LEU A 17 -1.28 -0.06 1.08
N THR A 18 -2.36 0.45 1.68
CA THR A 18 -2.36 1.04 3.02
C THR A 18 -3.09 0.11 3.98
N ALA A 19 -2.56 -0.07 5.19
CA ALA A 19 -3.10 -0.96 6.21
C ALA A 19 -2.98 -0.35 7.61
N LYS A 20 -3.82 -0.77 8.55
CA LYS A 20 -3.77 -0.30 9.94
C LYS A 20 -2.75 -1.07 10.79
N SER A 21 -2.38 -2.27 10.37
CA SER A 21 -1.47 -3.14 11.11
C SER A 21 -0.50 -3.87 10.18
N LEU A 22 0.74 -3.93 10.63
CA LEU A 22 1.86 -4.62 10.00
C LEU A 22 2.40 -5.68 10.96
N ASP A 23 2.71 -6.86 10.42
CA ASP A 23 3.26 -7.99 11.17
C ASP A 23 4.45 -8.59 10.38
N LEU A 24 5.63 -8.50 10.99
CA LEU A 24 6.91 -8.93 10.43
C LEU A 24 7.44 -10.22 11.11
N THR A 25 6.59 -10.94 11.84
CA THR A 25 7.02 -12.16 12.56
C THR A 25 7.30 -13.34 11.64
N HIS A 26 6.79 -13.31 10.40
CA HIS A 26 7.08 -14.33 9.40
C HIS A 26 8.38 -13.99 8.65
N PRO A 27 9.38 -14.88 8.63
CA PRO A 27 10.72 -14.57 8.10
C PRO A 27 10.76 -14.24 6.60
N TYR A 28 9.74 -14.64 5.86
CA TYR A 28 9.67 -14.45 4.40
C TYR A 28 8.51 -13.56 3.95
N PHE A 29 7.64 -13.14 4.87
CA PHE A 29 6.41 -12.46 4.53
C PHE A 29 6.17 -11.26 5.43
N VAL A 30 5.79 -10.17 4.79
CA VAL A 30 5.21 -9.01 5.43
C VAL A 30 3.70 -9.21 5.45
N SER A 31 3.15 -9.37 6.65
CA SER A 31 1.71 -9.48 6.84
C SER A 31 1.10 -8.10 7.06
N ILE A 32 0.13 -7.72 6.24
CA ILE A 32 -0.67 -6.51 6.46
C ILE A 32 -2.12 -6.89 6.75
N LYS A 33 -2.71 -6.19 7.73
CA LYS A 33 -4.08 -6.44 8.21
C LYS A 33 -4.89 -5.15 8.20
N ASP A 34 -6.19 -5.30 7.99
CA ASP A 34 -7.15 -4.19 7.97
C ASP A 34 -6.76 -3.14 6.92
N LEU A 35 -6.82 -3.56 5.65
CA LEU A 35 -6.56 -2.70 4.50
C LEU A 35 -7.47 -1.47 4.52
N VAL A 36 -6.86 -0.31 4.27
CA VAL A 36 -7.55 0.97 4.14
C VAL A 36 -7.47 1.39 2.68
N PHE A 37 -8.62 1.40 2.02
CA PHE A 37 -8.75 1.95 0.69
C PHE A 37 -9.22 3.39 0.81
N THR A 38 -8.36 4.33 0.43
CA THR A 38 -8.76 5.73 0.27
C THR A 38 -9.70 5.82 -0.91
N ASN A 39 -10.96 6.09 -0.63
CA ASN A 39 -12.03 6.25 -1.63
C ASN A 39 -11.99 7.65 -2.25
N GLU A 40 -10.79 8.21 -2.45
CA GLU A 40 -10.65 9.52 -3.09
C GLU A 40 -11.07 9.38 -4.54
N LYS A 41 -12.33 9.76 -4.75
CA LYS A 41 -13.00 10.04 -6.02
C LYS A 41 -12.27 11.15 -6.78
N ASN A 42 -10.99 10.99 -7.08
CA ASN A 42 -10.31 11.76 -8.11
C ASN A 42 -10.22 10.88 -9.36
N ILE A 43 -11.16 11.14 -10.24
CA ILE A 43 -11.53 10.37 -11.42
C ILE A 43 -10.38 10.42 -12.43
N ILE A 44 -9.41 9.51 -12.28
CA ILE A 44 -8.70 8.81 -13.36
C ILE A 44 -8.39 7.40 -12.83
N ILE A 45 -9.42 6.57 -12.65
CA ILE A 45 -9.23 5.20 -12.16
C ILE A 45 -8.64 4.40 -13.32
N ASN A 46 -7.35 4.09 -13.22
CA ASN A 46 -6.67 3.22 -14.16
C ASN A 46 -7.28 1.82 -14.00
N PRO A 47 -7.65 1.07 -15.06
CA PRO A 47 -8.26 -0.27 -14.92
C PRO A 47 -7.44 -1.23 -14.03
N SER A 48 -6.13 -1.00 -13.92
CA SER A 48 -5.25 -1.72 -13.01
C SER A 48 -5.62 -1.53 -11.52
N GLU A 49 -6.13 -0.37 -11.10
CA GLU A 49 -6.54 -0.09 -9.72
C GLU A 49 -7.85 -0.81 -9.35
N GLU A 50 -8.80 -0.89 -10.28
CA GLU A 50 -10.02 -1.68 -10.06
C GLU A 50 -9.71 -3.16 -9.85
N ASP A 51 -8.77 -3.70 -10.63
CA ASP A 51 -8.35 -5.10 -10.50
C ASP A 51 -7.68 -5.34 -9.15
N ILE A 52 -6.87 -4.40 -8.67
CA ILE A 52 -6.22 -4.44 -7.35
C ILE A 52 -7.30 -4.41 -6.25
N TYR A 53 -8.26 -3.49 -6.35
CA TYR A 53 -9.37 -3.42 -5.41
C TYR A 53 -10.17 -4.72 -5.40
N LYS A 54 -10.58 -5.25 -6.56
CA LYS A 54 -11.31 -6.53 -6.66
C LYS A 54 -10.49 -7.70 -6.11
N THR A 55 -9.18 -7.70 -6.33
CA THR A 55 -8.29 -8.78 -5.88
C THR A 55 -8.08 -8.76 -4.36
N PHE A 56 -7.91 -7.58 -3.76
CA PHE A 56 -7.46 -7.48 -2.37
C PHE A 56 -8.54 -7.01 -1.39
N SER A 57 -9.66 -6.44 -1.85
CA SER A 57 -10.74 -5.92 -0.98
C SER A 57 -11.38 -6.98 -0.09
N ASN A 58 -11.42 -8.23 -0.54
CA ASN A 58 -12.04 -9.33 0.23
C ASN A 58 -11.04 -10.07 1.14
N SER A 59 -9.79 -9.61 1.23
CA SER A 59 -8.76 -10.23 2.05
C SER A 59 -8.68 -9.57 3.41
N LYS A 60 -8.91 -10.33 4.48
CA LYS A 60 -8.75 -9.87 5.88
C LYS A 60 -7.28 -9.58 6.24
N GLN A 61 -6.38 -10.36 5.66
CA GLN A 61 -4.93 -10.27 5.83
C GLN A 61 -4.27 -10.61 4.50
N LEU A 62 -3.25 -9.86 4.11
CA LEU A 62 -2.34 -10.25 3.04
C LEU A 62 -0.99 -10.62 3.61
N MET A 63 -0.37 -11.63 3.02
CA MET A 63 1.02 -12.01 3.24
C MET A 63 1.81 -11.71 1.97
N ILE A 64 2.58 -10.64 1.98
CA ILE A 64 3.37 -10.20 0.84
C ILE A 64 4.79 -10.73 1.00
N PRO A 65 5.35 -11.42 0.01
CA PRO A 65 6.72 -11.90 0.13
C PRO A 65 7.70 -10.74 0.33
N PHE A 66 8.57 -10.83 1.34
CA PHE A 66 9.49 -9.75 1.72
C PHE A 66 10.37 -9.32 0.54
N GLN A 67 10.81 -10.26 -0.30
CA GLN A 67 11.62 -9.95 -1.50
C GLN A 67 10.91 -9.08 -2.55
N THR A 68 9.58 -8.99 -2.51
CA THR A 68 8.80 -8.17 -3.45
C THR A 68 8.48 -6.79 -2.91
N VAL A 69 8.75 -6.55 -1.63
CA VAL A 69 8.49 -5.27 -0.96
C VAL A 69 9.64 -4.32 -1.27
N SER A 70 9.29 -3.17 -1.84
CA SER A 70 10.24 -2.13 -2.21
C SER A 70 10.39 -1.09 -1.10
N LEU A 71 9.30 -0.78 -0.39
CA LEU A 71 9.27 0.25 0.66
C LEU A 71 8.10 0.01 1.62
N ILE A 72 8.32 0.29 2.91
CA ILE A 72 7.27 0.37 3.93
C ILE A 72 7.37 1.74 4.57
N GLU A 73 6.28 2.50 4.55
CA GLU A 73 6.18 3.80 5.20
C GLU A 73 5.24 3.70 6.40
N GLU A 74 5.59 4.36 7.49
CA GLU A 74 4.70 4.64 8.60
C GLU A 74 4.19 6.08 8.42
N VAL A 75 2.86 6.24 8.25
CA VAL A 75 2.23 7.53 7.95
C VAL A 75 1.14 7.83 8.96
N ASP A 76 0.98 9.11 9.28
CA ASP A 76 -0.18 9.58 10.03
C ASP A 76 -1.41 9.63 9.11
N ASP A 77 -2.54 9.15 9.62
CA ASP A 77 -3.88 9.21 9.00
C ASP A 77 -4.33 10.64 8.61
N THR A 78 -3.63 11.67 9.09
CA THR A 78 -3.90 13.08 8.77
C THR A 78 -3.16 13.56 7.52
N ASP A 79 -2.20 12.79 6.98
CA ASP A 79 -1.40 13.16 5.80
C ASP A 79 -1.97 12.56 4.50
N SER A 80 -3.30 12.45 4.42
CA SER A 80 -4.01 12.28 3.14
C SER A 80 -3.87 13.56 2.31
N GLY A 81 -2.74 13.70 1.61
CA GLY A 81 -2.67 14.55 0.42
C GLY A 81 -1.84 15.83 0.49
N LYS A 82 -0.84 15.98 1.38
CA LYS A 82 0.19 17.02 1.15
C LYS A 82 1.23 16.49 0.16
N ILE A 83 0.98 16.75 -1.12
CA ILE A 83 1.99 16.67 -2.18
C ILE A 83 3.16 17.57 -1.75
N ARG A 84 4.19 16.99 -1.16
CA ARG A 84 5.47 17.68 -0.94
C ARG A 84 6.27 17.50 -2.21
N SER A 85 6.39 18.59 -2.98
CA SER A 85 7.37 18.68 -4.05
C SER A 85 8.76 18.46 -3.46
N PHE A 86 9.42 17.37 -3.86
CA PHE A 86 10.84 17.19 -3.61
C PHE A 86 11.61 17.56 -4.86
N THR A 87 12.59 18.45 -4.71
CA THR A 87 13.55 18.78 -5.77
C THR A 87 14.63 17.70 -5.77
N ILE A 88 14.77 16.99 -6.89
CA ILE A 88 15.90 16.08 -7.10
C ILE A 88 17.16 16.96 -7.24
N ALA A 89 18.10 16.84 -6.30
CA ALA A 89 19.40 17.47 -6.44
C ALA A 89 20.15 16.80 -7.60
N LYS A 90 20.61 17.62 -8.55
CA LYS A 90 21.32 17.23 -9.77
C LYS A 90 22.78 16.93 -9.49
#